data_AF-A0A7Y2I5V0-F1
#
_entry.id   AF-A0A7Y2I5V0-F1
#
_cell.length_a   1.000
_cell.length_b   1.000
_cell.length_c   1.000
_cell.angle_alpha   90.00
_cell.angle_beta   90.00
_cell.angle_gamma   90.00
#
_symmetry.space_group_name_H-M   'P 1'
#
loop_
_entity.id
_entity.type
_entity.pdbx_description
1 polymer ?
#
loop_
_entity_poly.entity_id
_entity_poly.type
_entity_poly.pdbx_seq_one_letter_code
_entity_poly.pdbx_strand_id
1 'polypeptide(L)'
;MSIEQLDFVEPFFTVKYLVEENSYRVEEPCILINLSEQPITIENQQLAFLQSVVVTNIAVKEIKRGLIVERFASYEDEAALYAEVKKVWPLAYDIRKEERLKGVSHYISPKAILDNVRLNMYHSGSVPLNVGLHKDHVHCGEMLLKEVHTQIVGYGKMQQCLEKDITTLYLEEPMAPGSTHKPIYDENGNYPWHQYETITPAIFLAIEVLPPETNAAG
;
A
#
# COMPACT_ATOMS: atom_id res chain seq x y z
N MET A 1 -2.88 -0.38 -23.98
CA MET A 1 -1.63 0.37 -23.77
C MET A 1 -2.04 1.77 -23.39
N SER A 2 -2.04 2.06 -22.09
CA SER A 2 -2.24 3.39 -21.54
C SER A 2 -1.43 3.55 -20.26
N ILE A 3 -0.86 4.74 -20.09
CA ILE A 3 -0.17 5.16 -18.88
C ILE A 3 -0.93 6.38 -18.35
N GLU A 4 -1.43 6.27 -17.14
CA GLU A 4 -2.17 7.33 -16.44
C GLU A 4 -1.38 7.78 -15.21
N GLN A 5 -1.23 9.09 -15.01
CA GLN A 5 -0.69 9.62 -13.76
C GLN A 5 -1.81 9.83 -12.75
N LEU A 6 -1.60 9.40 -11.50
CA LEU A 6 -2.55 9.53 -10.41
C LEU A 6 -2.07 10.59 -9.42
N ASP A 7 -2.82 11.67 -9.28
CA ASP A 7 -2.40 12.85 -8.51
C ASP A 7 -2.70 12.77 -6.99
N PHE A 8 -3.20 11.63 -6.50
CA PHE A 8 -3.67 11.48 -5.10
C PHE A 8 -2.59 11.67 -4.03
N VAL A 9 -1.31 11.65 -4.41
CA VAL A 9 -0.15 11.82 -3.51
C VAL A 9 0.84 12.87 -4.00
N GLU A 10 0.51 13.61 -5.05
CA GLU A 10 1.27 14.81 -5.42
C GLU A 10 1.15 15.87 -4.30
N PRO A 11 2.19 16.69 -4.06
CA PRO A 11 3.45 16.80 -4.80
C PRO A 11 4.55 15.82 -4.35
N PHE A 12 4.27 14.91 -3.42
CA PHE A 12 5.28 14.14 -2.69
C PHE A 12 5.86 12.98 -3.50
N PHE A 13 4.99 12.24 -4.18
CA PHE A 13 5.36 11.11 -5.03
C PHE A 13 4.61 11.20 -6.35
N THR A 14 5.21 10.68 -7.42
CA THR A 14 4.50 10.50 -8.69
C THR A 14 4.09 9.05 -8.82
N VAL A 15 2.79 8.80 -8.96
CA VAL A 15 2.25 7.46 -9.16
C VAL A 15 1.72 7.34 -10.58
N LYS A 16 2.16 6.32 -11.30
CA LYS A 16 1.68 6.00 -12.65
C LYS A 16 0.99 4.64 -12.64
N TYR A 17 -0.14 4.54 -13.32
CA TYR A 17 -0.88 3.31 -13.57
C TYR A 17 -0.69 2.89 -15.03
N LEU A 18 -0.24 1.65 -15.22
CA LEU A 18 0.14 1.08 -16.52
C LEU A 18 -0.84 -0.03 -16.87
N VAL A 19 -1.40 0.02 -18.08
CA VAL A 19 -2.44 -0.91 -18.55
C VAL A 19 -2.11 -1.46 -19.94
N GLU A 20 -2.03 -2.79 -20.02
CA GLU A 20 -1.70 -3.55 -21.25
C GLU A 20 -0.38 -3.08 -21.90
N GLU A 21 0.67 -2.82 -21.13
CA GLU A 21 1.97 -2.40 -21.66
C GLU A 21 2.88 -3.59 -21.94
N ASN A 22 3.33 -3.73 -23.19
CA ASN A 22 4.28 -4.78 -23.54
C ASN A 22 5.65 -4.57 -22.89
N SER A 23 6.08 -3.30 -22.77
CA SER A 23 7.28 -2.92 -22.05
C SER A 23 7.22 -1.49 -21.56
N TYR A 24 7.76 -1.25 -20.36
CA TYR A 24 7.95 0.08 -19.79
C TYR A 24 9.39 0.25 -19.34
N ARG A 25 10.01 1.35 -19.75
CA ARG A 25 11.40 1.66 -19.42
C ARG A 25 11.46 2.51 -18.15
N VAL A 26 12.14 1.97 -17.15
CA VAL A 26 12.47 2.65 -15.90
C VAL A 26 13.90 3.16 -16.00
N GLU A 27 14.11 4.45 -15.77
CA GLU A 27 15.45 5.06 -15.72
C GLU A 27 15.91 5.22 -14.27
N GLU A 28 15.16 5.97 -13.47
CA GLU A 28 15.44 6.23 -12.05
C GLU A 28 14.84 5.14 -11.14
N PRO A 29 15.34 4.99 -9.88
CA PRO A 29 14.73 4.08 -8.93
C PRO A 29 13.25 4.36 -8.72
N CYS A 30 12.41 3.33 -8.91
CA CYS A 30 10.99 3.37 -8.60
C CYS A 30 10.52 2.07 -7.96
N ILE A 31 9.43 2.14 -7.22
CA ILE A 31 8.72 0.94 -6.75
C ILE A 31 7.75 0.51 -7.83
N LEU A 32 7.93 -0.71 -8.34
CA LEU A 32 6.99 -1.36 -9.25
C LEU A 32 6.10 -2.30 -8.45
N ILE A 33 4.78 -2.22 -8.65
CA ILE A 33 3.78 -3.09 -8.04
C ILE A 33 2.95 -3.76 -9.13
N ASN A 34 2.74 -5.06 -9.02
CA ASN A 34 1.84 -5.78 -9.94
C ASN A 34 0.41 -5.85 -9.38
N LEU A 35 -0.56 -5.38 -10.18
CA LEU A 35 -1.99 -5.39 -9.87
C LEU A 35 -2.78 -6.43 -10.69
N SER A 36 -2.10 -7.34 -11.41
CA SER A 36 -2.70 -8.43 -12.18
C SER A 36 -2.22 -9.79 -11.71
N GLU A 37 -3.06 -10.82 -11.94
CA GLU A 37 -2.68 -12.23 -11.79
C GLU A 37 -1.59 -12.65 -12.78
N GLN A 38 -1.52 -12.02 -13.95
CA GLN A 38 -0.38 -12.21 -14.85
C GLN A 38 0.86 -11.53 -14.26
N PRO A 39 1.97 -12.28 -14.07
CA PRO A 39 3.21 -11.69 -13.56
C PRO A 39 3.81 -10.65 -14.51
N ILE A 40 4.53 -9.69 -13.94
CA ILE A 40 5.35 -8.75 -14.70
C ILE A 40 6.76 -9.33 -14.81
N THR A 41 7.33 -9.34 -16.02
CA THR A 41 8.66 -9.90 -16.29
C THR A 41 9.74 -8.84 -16.07
N ILE A 42 10.77 -9.19 -15.29
CA ILE A 42 11.95 -8.36 -14.98
C ILE A 42 13.21 -9.21 -15.20
N GLU A 43 13.90 -9.05 -16.33
CA GLU A 43 14.92 -10.01 -16.79
C GLU A 43 14.39 -11.46 -16.74
N ASN A 44 14.99 -12.32 -15.91
CA ASN A 44 14.61 -13.71 -15.70
C ASN A 44 13.73 -13.91 -14.45
N GLN A 45 13.28 -12.81 -13.83
CA GLN A 45 12.42 -12.82 -12.65
C GLN A 45 10.98 -12.48 -13.01
N GLN A 46 10.07 -12.88 -12.13
CA GLN A 46 8.64 -12.66 -12.26
C GLN A 46 8.14 -11.96 -11.00
N LEU A 47 7.44 -10.84 -11.18
CA LEU A 47 6.76 -10.14 -10.10
C LEU A 47 5.29 -10.57 -10.08
N ALA A 48 4.91 -11.40 -9.12
CA ALA A 48 3.56 -11.96 -9.04
C ALA A 48 2.53 -10.93 -8.56
N PHE A 49 1.26 -11.30 -8.62
CA PHE A 49 0.14 -10.47 -8.17
C PHE A 49 0.34 -9.96 -6.74
N LEU A 50 0.04 -8.68 -6.51
CA LEU A 50 0.19 -7.99 -5.22
C LEU A 50 1.60 -8.04 -4.64
N GLN A 51 2.61 -8.28 -5.47
CA GLN A 51 4.01 -8.09 -5.09
C GLN A 51 4.53 -6.75 -5.59
N SER A 52 5.53 -6.26 -4.90
CA SER A 52 6.28 -5.09 -5.32
C SER A 52 7.78 -5.32 -5.21
N VAL A 53 8.54 -4.53 -5.95
CA VAL A 53 10.00 -4.50 -5.89
C VAL A 53 10.51 -3.13 -6.33
N VAL A 54 11.69 -2.74 -5.84
CA VAL A 54 12.41 -1.59 -6.42
C VAL A 54 13.09 -2.04 -7.70
N VAL A 55 12.83 -1.32 -8.80
CA VAL A 55 13.52 -1.49 -10.08
C VAL A 55 14.25 -0.20 -10.45
N THR A 56 15.33 -0.31 -11.22
CA THR A 56 16.14 0.85 -11.64
C THR A 56 16.80 0.52 -12.97
N ASN A 57 16.85 1.49 -13.88
CA ASN A 57 17.60 1.39 -15.13
C ASN A 57 17.29 0.12 -15.95
N ILE A 58 16.02 -0.29 -16.00
CA ILE A 58 15.58 -1.56 -16.62
C ILE A 58 14.28 -1.40 -17.41
N ALA A 59 14.11 -2.21 -18.45
CA ALA A 59 12.84 -2.36 -19.13
C ALA A 59 12.07 -3.54 -18.51
N VAL A 60 10.93 -3.25 -17.89
CA VAL A 60 9.99 -4.27 -17.41
C VAL A 60 9.00 -4.62 -18.52
N LYS A 61 8.48 -5.85 -18.53
CA LYS A 61 7.72 -6.40 -19.66
C LYS A 61 6.45 -7.09 -19.22
N GLU A 62 5.52 -7.28 -20.15
CA GLU A 62 4.29 -8.08 -19.96
C GLU A 62 3.37 -7.50 -18.87
N ILE A 63 3.22 -6.18 -18.86
CA ILE A 63 2.45 -5.48 -17.83
C ILE A 63 0.97 -5.48 -18.21
N LYS A 64 0.17 -6.31 -17.54
CA LYS A 64 -1.28 -6.23 -17.67
C LYS A 64 -1.86 -5.02 -16.93
N ARG A 65 -1.59 -4.95 -15.62
CA ARG A 65 -1.95 -3.85 -14.71
C ARG A 65 -0.81 -3.66 -13.72
N GLY A 66 -0.18 -2.50 -13.71
CA GLY A 66 0.94 -2.21 -12.81
C GLY A 66 0.89 -0.79 -12.26
N LEU A 67 1.48 -0.58 -11.09
CA LEU A 67 1.77 0.75 -10.57
C LEU A 67 3.26 0.99 -10.51
N ILE A 68 3.65 2.22 -10.85
CA ILE A 68 5.00 2.74 -10.66
C ILE A 68 4.91 3.89 -9.67
N VAL A 69 5.68 3.82 -8.58
CA VAL A 69 5.86 4.92 -7.63
C VAL A 69 7.27 5.48 -7.80
N GLU A 70 7.34 6.66 -8.40
CA GLU A 70 8.57 7.42 -8.61
C GLU A 70 8.82 8.37 -7.43
N ARG A 71 10.04 8.88 -7.32
CA ARG A 71 10.46 9.85 -6.30
C ARG A 71 10.33 9.35 -4.85
N PHE A 72 10.11 8.04 -4.64
CA PHE A 72 10.04 7.44 -3.30
C PHE A 72 11.34 7.59 -2.49
N ALA A 73 12.47 7.89 -3.15
CA ALA A 73 13.76 8.19 -2.54
C ALA A 73 14.31 9.57 -2.95
N SER A 74 13.48 10.42 -3.58
CA SER A 74 13.88 11.73 -4.09
C SER A 74 13.52 12.83 -3.08
N TYR A 75 14.17 12.77 -1.92
CA TYR A 75 14.07 13.77 -0.86
C TYR A 75 15.44 13.92 -0.19
N GLU A 76 15.78 15.12 0.27
CA GLU A 76 17.05 15.36 0.98
C GLU A 76 16.99 14.93 2.44
N ASP A 77 15.82 15.10 3.07
CA ASP A 77 15.58 14.82 4.48
C ASP A 77 14.19 14.21 4.67
N GLU A 78 14.14 13.05 5.32
CA GLU A 78 12.88 12.37 5.65
C GLU A 78 12.01 13.20 6.59
N ALA A 79 12.61 13.90 7.56
CA ALA A 79 11.86 14.69 8.52
C ALA A 79 11.16 15.88 7.84
N ALA A 80 11.83 16.53 6.89
CA ALA A 80 11.23 17.56 6.05
C ALA A 80 10.07 17.02 5.20
N LEU A 81 10.24 15.87 4.53
CA LEU A 81 9.16 15.22 3.78
C LEU A 81 7.94 14.96 4.68
N TYR A 82 8.15 14.35 5.84
CA TYR A 82 7.07 14.07 6.79
C TYR A 82 6.38 15.34 7.28
N ALA A 83 7.13 16.42 7.50
CA ALA A 83 6.57 17.69 7.91
C ALA A 83 5.65 18.29 6.82
N GLU A 84 6.04 18.23 5.55
CA GLU A 84 5.20 18.71 4.45
C GLU A 84 3.96 17.83 4.26
N VAL A 85 4.10 16.50 4.36
CA VAL A 85 2.96 15.57 4.29
C VAL A 85 1.92 15.89 5.37
N LYS A 86 2.34 16.13 6.63
CA LYS A 86 1.44 16.47 7.74
C LYS A 86 0.66 17.78 7.53
N LYS A 87 1.12 18.68 6.66
CA LYS A 87 0.41 19.93 6.33
C LYS A 87 -0.72 19.70 5.33
N VAL A 88 -0.62 18.65 4.50
CA VAL A 88 -1.53 18.40 3.39
C VAL A 88 -2.49 17.26 3.69
N TRP A 89 -1.99 16.15 4.22
CA TRP A 89 -2.80 14.97 4.51
C TRP A 89 -3.49 15.13 5.87
N PRO A 90 -4.82 14.95 5.95
CA PRO A 90 -5.53 14.97 7.22
C PRO A 90 -5.16 13.77 8.10
N LEU A 91 -5.43 13.88 9.40
CA LEU A 91 -5.34 12.73 10.29
C LEU A 91 -6.35 11.66 9.85
N ALA A 92 -5.93 10.40 9.92
CA ALA A 92 -6.78 9.26 9.59
C ALA A 92 -8.03 9.22 10.49
N TYR A 93 -7.92 9.62 11.76
CA TYR A 93 -9.07 9.79 12.66
C TYR A 93 -10.08 10.81 12.13
N ASP A 94 -9.61 11.91 11.55
CA ASP A 94 -10.51 12.96 11.07
C ASP A 94 -11.36 12.53 9.89
N ILE A 95 -10.88 11.55 9.12
CA ILE A 95 -11.58 10.97 7.98
C ILE A 95 -12.40 9.74 8.38
N ARG A 96 -11.80 8.80 9.12
CA ARG A 96 -12.39 7.47 9.40
C ARG A 96 -13.23 7.43 10.68
N LYS A 97 -12.99 8.34 11.63
CA LYS A 97 -13.66 8.41 12.94
C LYS A 97 -13.62 7.13 13.77
N GLU A 98 -12.67 6.23 13.50
CA GLU A 98 -12.44 5.02 14.28
C GLU A 98 -11.72 5.37 15.60
N GLU A 99 -12.28 5.00 16.76
CA GLU A 99 -11.70 5.37 18.07
C GLU A 99 -10.26 4.88 18.26
N ARG A 100 -9.86 3.76 17.64
CA ARG A 100 -8.47 3.26 17.68
C ARG A 100 -7.45 4.21 17.05
N LEU A 101 -7.89 5.12 16.18
CA LEU A 101 -7.02 6.09 15.50
C LEU A 101 -6.93 7.42 16.26
N LYS A 102 -7.72 7.59 17.32
CA LYS A 102 -7.79 8.85 18.06
C LYS A 102 -6.46 9.15 18.76
N GLY A 103 -5.89 10.31 18.44
CA GLY A 103 -4.59 10.74 18.99
C GLY A 103 -3.38 10.01 18.38
N VAL A 104 -3.58 9.15 17.38
CA VAL A 104 -2.48 8.48 16.67
C VAL A 104 -1.93 9.42 15.61
N SER A 105 -0.61 9.54 15.50
CA SER A 105 0.07 10.33 14.46
C SER A 105 0.02 9.61 13.11
N HIS A 106 -1.17 9.36 12.59
CA HIS A 106 -1.43 8.64 11.36
C HIS A 106 -2.23 9.53 10.41
N TYR A 107 -1.70 9.79 9.23
CA TYR A 107 -2.26 10.72 8.23
C TYR A 107 -2.56 9.95 6.95
N ILE A 108 -3.57 10.38 6.20
CA ILE A 108 -4.10 9.64 5.05
C ILE A 108 -4.16 10.55 3.82
N SER A 109 -3.68 10.09 2.68
CA SER A 109 -3.84 10.78 1.40
C SER A 109 -5.29 10.71 0.92
N PRO A 110 -5.69 11.54 -0.08
CA PRO A 110 -6.83 11.23 -0.93
C PRO A 110 -6.80 9.80 -1.46
N LYS A 111 -7.97 9.27 -1.82
CA LYS A 111 -8.12 7.91 -2.37
C LYS A 111 -8.23 7.97 -3.90
N ALA A 112 -7.40 7.19 -4.59
CA ALA A 112 -7.56 6.90 -6.02
C ALA A 112 -8.35 5.60 -6.21
N ILE A 113 -9.12 5.52 -7.30
CA ILE A 113 -9.97 4.37 -7.64
C ILE A 113 -9.67 3.97 -9.09
N LEU A 114 -9.31 2.71 -9.29
CA LEU A 114 -8.94 2.09 -10.56
C LEU A 114 -9.76 0.79 -10.74
N ASP A 115 -10.93 0.91 -11.36
CA ASP A 115 -11.91 -0.20 -11.44
C ASP A 115 -12.23 -0.76 -10.04
N ASN A 116 -11.80 -2.01 -9.78
CA ASN A 116 -11.96 -2.71 -8.52
C ASN A 116 -10.80 -2.49 -7.53
N VAL A 117 -9.82 -1.65 -7.84
CA VAL A 117 -8.67 -1.36 -6.97
C VAL A 117 -8.81 0.05 -6.39
N ARG A 118 -8.63 0.17 -5.08
CA ARG A 118 -8.55 1.45 -4.37
C ARG A 118 -7.16 1.62 -3.78
N LEU A 119 -6.65 2.84 -3.87
CA LEU A 119 -5.29 3.18 -3.47
C LEU A 119 -5.32 4.42 -2.59
N ASN A 120 -4.56 4.37 -1.50
CA ASN A 120 -4.25 5.55 -0.71
C ASN A 120 -2.97 5.31 0.10
N MET A 121 -2.21 6.36 0.36
CA MET A 121 -1.02 6.29 1.19
C MET A 121 -1.33 6.78 2.60
N TYR A 122 -0.57 6.22 3.54
CA TYR A 122 -0.58 6.64 4.93
C TYR A 122 0.79 7.09 5.34
N HIS A 123 0.83 8.18 6.10
CA HIS A 123 2.00 8.56 6.86
C HIS A 123 1.80 8.19 8.33
N SER A 124 2.64 7.28 8.81
CA SER A 124 2.74 6.81 10.18
C SER A 124 3.89 7.53 10.87
N GLY A 125 3.57 8.60 11.60
CA GLY A 125 4.53 9.58 12.08
C GLY A 125 5.03 9.42 13.52
N SER A 126 4.65 8.37 14.24
CA SER A 126 5.15 8.05 15.58
C SER A 126 5.74 6.64 15.63
N VAL A 127 6.67 6.42 16.56
CA VAL A 127 7.30 5.11 16.82
C VAL A 127 7.22 4.84 18.34
N PRO A 128 6.45 3.84 18.79
CA PRO A 128 5.51 3.05 18.01
C PRO A 128 4.33 3.89 17.49
N LEU A 129 3.69 3.40 16.44
CA LEU A 129 2.47 3.98 15.88
C LEU A 129 1.24 3.51 16.66
N ASN A 130 1.16 2.21 16.95
CA ASN A 130 0.05 1.56 17.64
C ASN A 130 -1.35 1.99 17.13
N VAL A 131 -1.64 1.73 15.85
CA VAL A 131 -3.01 1.86 15.27
C VAL A 131 -4.00 0.82 15.81
N GLY A 132 -3.52 -0.07 16.69
CA GLY A 132 -4.27 -1.13 17.35
C GLY A 132 -4.54 -2.34 16.47
N LEU A 133 -4.55 -3.51 17.11
CA LEU A 133 -4.99 -4.77 16.52
C LEU A 133 -6.44 -4.66 16.06
N HIS A 134 -6.66 -5.03 14.80
CA HIS A 134 -7.98 -5.12 14.19
C HIS A 134 -8.05 -6.36 13.29
N LYS A 135 -9.26 -6.77 12.97
CA LYS A 135 -9.56 -7.85 12.02
C LYS A 135 -10.67 -7.45 11.05
N ASP A 136 -11.54 -6.54 11.50
CA ASP A 136 -12.66 -6.04 10.73
C ASP A 136 -12.24 -4.78 9.97
N HIS A 137 -12.52 -4.74 8.67
CA HIS A 137 -12.27 -3.60 7.78
C HIS A 137 -13.55 -2.79 7.60
N VAL A 138 -14.10 -2.30 8.72
CA VAL A 138 -15.43 -1.68 8.81
C VAL A 138 -15.59 -0.44 7.92
N HIS A 139 -14.48 0.22 7.53
CA HIS A 139 -14.49 1.37 6.62
C HIS A 139 -14.87 1.01 5.17
N CYS A 140 -14.94 -0.29 4.85
CA CYS A 140 -15.31 -0.79 3.52
C CYS A 140 -16.69 -1.48 3.47
N GLY A 141 -17.45 -1.49 4.56
CA GLY A 141 -18.76 -2.15 4.63
C GLY A 141 -18.67 -3.69 4.66
N GLU A 142 -19.70 -4.38 4.14
CA GLU A 142 -19.75 -5.85 4.07
C GLU A 142 -18.97 -6.46 2.89
N MET A 143 -18.24 -5.64 2.13
CA MET A 143 -17.52 -6.11 0.95
C MET A 143 -16.28 -6.92 1.33
N LEU A 144 -16.11 -8.09 0.71
CA LEU A 144 -14.86 -8.83 0.73
C LEU A 144 -13.75 -7.90 0.25
N LEU A 145 -12.68 -7.78 1.03
CA LEU A 145 -11.58 -6.86 0.74
C LEU A 145 -10.28 -7.63 0.81
N LYS A 146 -9.50 -7.58 -0.28
CA LYS A 146 -8.11 -8.03 -0.29
C LYS A 146 -7.22 -6.82 -0.12
N GLU A 147 -6.67 -6.63 1.07
CA GLU A 147 -5.82 -5.51 1.42
C GLU A 147 -4.38 -5.99 1.59
N VAL A 148 -3.46 -5.27 0.95
CA VAL A 148 -2.03 -5.37 1.19
C VAL A 148 -1.42 -3.98 1.29
N HIS A 149 -0.29 -3.87 1.99
CA HIS A 149 0.46 -2.64 2.13
C HIS A 149 1.82 -2.77 1.46
N THR A 150 2.21 -1.76 0.69
CA THR A 150 3.55 -1.60 0.14
C THR A 150 4.27 -0.49 0.90
N GLN A 151 5.45 -0.77 1.45
CA GLN A 151 6.27 0.24 2.11
C GLN A 151 6.84 1.21 1.08
N ILE A 152 6.66 2.52 1.26
CA ILE A 152 7.15 3.56 0.34
C ILE A 152 8.39 4.25 0.92
N VAL A 153 8.31 4.72 2.15
CA VAL A 153 9.40 5.41 2.87
C VAL A 153 9.52 4.85 4.29
N GLY A 154 10.74 4.78 4.83
CA GLY A 154 10.99 4.26 6.18
C GLY A 154 10.76 2.76 6.31
N TYR A 155 10.76 2.28 7.54
CA TYR A 155 10.64 0.86 7.88
C TYR A 155 9.45 0.61 8.81
N GLY A 156 8.73 -0.46 8.54
CA GLY A 156 7.63 -0.93 9.36
C GLY A 156 7.58 -2.44 9.43
N LYS A 157 6.47 -2.93 9.94
CA LYS A 157 6.20 -4.36 10.04
C LYS A 157 4.72 -4.63 10.08
N MET A 158 4.31 -5.73 9.46
CA MET A 158 2.99 -6.30 9.64
C MET A 158 3.03 -7.39 10.69
N GLN A 159 2.14 -7.30 11.67
CA GLN A 159 2.05 -8.21 12.79
C GLN A 159 0.71 -8.93 12.77
N GLN A 160 0.70 -10.23 13.09
CA GLN A 160 -0.51 -11.04 13.25
C GLN A 160 -0.52 -11.75 14.61
N CYS A 161 -1.68 -11.72 15.27
CA CYS A 161 -1.92 -12.21 16.62
C CYS A 161 -3.09 -13.19 16.63
N LEU A 162 -3.07 -14.16 17.55
CA LEU A 162 -4.18 -15.11 17.72
C LEU A 162 -5.41 -14.42 18.30
N GLU A 163 -5.20 -13.45 19.19
CA GLU A 163 -6.23 -12.69 19.88
C GLU A 163 -6.01 -11.19 19.70
N LYS A 164 -6.93 -10.36 20.22
CA LYS A 164 -6.75 -8.91 20.30
C LYS A 164 -5.75 -8.54 21.41
N ASP A 165 -4.60 -9.20 21.41
CA ASP A 165 -3.51 -9.05 22.36
C ASP A 165 -2.17 -9.30 21.66
N ILE A 166 -1.28 -8.29 21.72
CA ILE A 166 0.05 -8.34 21.11
C ILE A 166 0.94 -9.44 21.71
N THR A 167 0.67 -9.90 22.93
CA THR A 167 1.41 -11.03 23.53
C THR A 167 1.16 -12.35 22.81
N THR A 168 0.10 -12.43 22.01
CA THR A 168 -0.26 -13.59 21.18
C THR A 168 0.27 -13.50 19.74
N LEU A 169 1.24 -12.60 19.49
CA LEU A 169 1.95 -12.48 18.21
C LEU A 169 2.51 -13.84 17.76
N TYR A 170 2.13 -14.28 16.57
CA TYR A 170 2.62 -15.52 15.97
C TYR A 170 3.34 -15.31 14.64
N LEU A 171 3.17 -14.15 13.99
CA LEU A 171 3.82 -13.82 12.73
C LEU A 171 4.13 -12.32 12.69
N GLU A 172 5.36 -12.00 12.30
CA GLU A 172 5.83 -10.64 12.07
C GLU A 172 6.62 -10.60 10.75
N GLU A 173 6.25 -9.69 9.85
CA GLU A 173 6.91 -9.48 8.56
C GLU A 173 7.49 -8.06 8.50
N PRO A 174 8.82 -7.89 8.55
CA PRO A 174 9.44 -6.57 8.41
C PRO A 174 9.31 -6.06 6.98
N MET A 175 9.10 -4.76 6.82
CA MET A 175 8.86 -4.11 5.55
C MET A 175 9.85 -2.97 5.35
N ALA A 176 10.55 -3.01 4.21
CA ALA A 176 11.45 -1.97 3.72
C ALA A 176 10.89 -1.35 2.44
N PRO A 177 11.32 -0.14 2.03
CA PRO A 177 10.83 0.51 0.82
C PRO A 177 10.83 -0.42 -0.40
N GLY A 178 9.69 -0.49 -1.08
CA GLY A 178 9.44 -1.37 -2.22
C GLY A 178 9.03 -2.80 -1.88
N SER A 179 8.81 -3.14 -0.60
CA SER A 179 8.26 -4.43 -0.17
C SER A 179 6.76 -4.35 0.10
N THR A 180 6.01 -5.27 -0.49
CA THR A 180 4.62 -5.57 -0.12
C THR A 180 4.61 -6.80 0.77
N HIS A 181 3.92 -6.72 1.92
CA HIS A 181 3.78 -7.90 2.79
C HIS A 181 2.92 -8.98 2.12
N LYS A 182 3.02 -10.22 2.59
CA LYS A 182 2.18 -11.30 2.07
C LYS A 182 0.70 -11.05 2.41
N PRO A 183 -0.24 -11.41 1.52
CA PRO A 183 -1.65 -11.45 1.86
C PRO A 183 -1.91 -12.16 3.19
N ILE A 184 -2.65 -11.50 4.09
CA ILE A 184 -2.96 -12.00 5.44
C ILE A 184 -4.40 -12.49 5.59
N TYR A 185 -5.22 -12.30 4.55
CA TYR A 185 -6.61 -12.72 4.51
C TYR A 185 -6.75 -14.18 4.05
N ASP A 186 -7.83 -14.84 4.48
CA ASP A 186 -8.23 -16.15 3.97
C ASP A 186 -9.03 -16.06 2.66
N GLU A 187 -9.41 -17.20 2.09
CA GLU A 187 -10.21 -17.29 0.86
C GLU A 187 -11.57 -16.60 0.96
N ASN A 188 -12.09 -16.45 2.18
CA ASN A 188 -13.35 -15.77 2.49
C ASN A 188 -13.15 -14.30 2.89
N GLY A 189 -11.94 -13.75 2.72
CA GLY A 189 -11.63 -12.37 3.09
C GLY A 189 -11.63 -12.09 4.59
N ASN A 190 -11.57 -13.12 5.45
CA ASN A 190 -11.39 -12.93 6.89
C ASN A 190 -9.93 -12.64 7.20
N TYR A 191 -9.70 -11.77 8.17
CA TYR A 191 -8.36 -11.43 8.64
C TYR A 191 -8.12 -11.96 10.05
N PRO A 192 -6.88 -12.34 10.39
CA PRO A 192 -6.48 -12.51 11.78
C PRO A 192 -6.48 -11.14 12.48
N TRP A 193 -6.30 -11.12 13.81
CA TRP A 193 -5.94 -9.88 14.48
C TRP A 193 -4.59 -9.42 13.94
N HIS A 194 -4.53 -8.22 13.39
CA HIS A 194 -3.33 -7.70 12.77
C HIS A 194 -3.17 -6.20 12.99
N GLN A 195 -1.95 -5.73 12.83
CA GLN A 195 -1.64 -4.30 12.82
C GLN A 195 -0.38 -4.03 11.99
N TYR A 196 -0.33 -2.83 11.42
CA TYR A 196 0.92 -2.22 10.98
C TYR A 196 1.58 -1.53 12.18
N GLU A 197 2.85 -1.80 12.40
CA GLU A 197 3.66 -1.12 13.41
C GLU A 197 4.91 -0.53 12.75
N THR A 198 5.27 0.67 13.18
CA THR A 198 6.46 1.38 12.69
C THR A 198 7.72 0.87 13.36
N ILE A 199 8.79 0.74 12.57
CA ILE A 199 10.17 0.64 13.08
C ILE A 199 10.81 2.04 13.05
N THR A 200 10.51 2.82 12.00
CA THR A 200 10.76 4.26 11.89
C THR A 200 9.45 4.97 11.53
N PRO A 201 9.36 6.31 11.64
CA PRO A 201 8.31 7.02 10.91
C PRO A 201 8.36 6.60 9.44
N ALA A 202 7.19 6.47 8.84
CA ALA A 202 7.07 5.72 7.60
C ALA A 202 5.89 6.19 6.75
N ILE A 203 6.01 5.99 5.43
CA ILE A 203 4.89 6.12 4.50
C ILE A 203 4.68 4.77 3.82
N PHE A 204 3.45 4.26 3.82
CA PHE A 204 3.08 3.05 3.11
C PHE A 204 1.85 3.29 2.23
N LEU A 205 1.75 2.55 1.13
CA LEU A 205 0.60 2.51 0.24
C LEU A 205 -0.30 1.35 0.66
N ALA A 206 -1.58 1.63 0.90
CA ALA A 206 -2.60 0.59 1.00
C ALA A 206 -3.22 0.32 -0.37
N ILE A 207 -3.32 -0.96 -0.71
CA ILE A 207 -3.92 -1.47 -1.94
C ILE A 207 -5.09 -2.34 -1.54
N GLU A 208 -6.28 -1.84 -1.84
CA GLU A 208 -7.57 -2.44 -1.53
C GLU A 208 -8.16 -3.01 -2.83
N VAL A 209 -8.21 -4.33 -2.99
CA VAL A 209 -8.83 -4.99 -4.14
C VAL A 209 -10.22 -5.49 -3.75
N LEU A 210 -11.24 -4.94 -4.41
CA LEU A 210 -12.61 -5.35 -4.29
C LEU A 210 -12.90 -6.57 -5.18
N PRO A 211 -13.88 -7.41 -4.81
CA PRO A 211 -14.41 -8.42 -5.71
C PRO A 211 -14.89 -7.74 -6.99
N PRO A 212 -14.85 -8.46 -8.13
CA PRO A 212 -15.56 -8.00 -9.33
C PRO A 212 -17.01 -7.71 -8.94
N GLU A 213 -17.59 -6.64 -9.47
CA GLU A 213 -19.03 -6.46 -9.35
C GLU A 213 -19.70 -7.75 -9.85
N THR A 214 -20.40 -8.45 -8.96
CA THR A 214 -21.33 -9.46 -9.42
C THR A 214 -22.37 -8.69 -10.21
N ASN A 215 -22.32 -8.79 -11.53
CA ASN A 215 -23.47 -8.48 -12.36
C ASN A 215 -24.61 -9.36 -11.82
N ALA A 216 -25.40 -8.81 -10.91
CA ALA A 216 -26.66 -9.38 -10.52
C ALA A 216 -27.50 -9.34 -11.78
N ALA A 217 -27.57 -10.49 -12.46
CA ALA A 217 -28.58 -10.74 -13.46
C ALA A 217 -29.95 -10.42 -12.83
N GLY A 218 -30.60 -9.39 -13.35
CA GLY A 218 -31.96 -8.97 -13.05
C GLY A 218 -32.47 -8.14 -14.20
#